data_AF-A0A6G7ZLR8-F1
#
_entry.id   AF-A0A6G7ZLR8-F1
#
_cell.length_a   1.000
_cell.length_b   1.000
_cell.length_c   1.000
_cell.angle_alpha   90.00
_cell.angle_beta   90.00
_cell.angle_gamma   90.00
#
_symmetry.space_group_name_H-M   'P 1'
#
loop_
_entity.id
_entity.type
_entity.pdbx_description
1 polymer ?
#
loop_
_entity_poly.entity_id
_entity_poly.type
_entity_poly.pdbx_seq_one_letter_code
_entity_poly.pdbx_strand_id
1 'polypeptide(L)' 'MVDETVWKRRFATFALLRLSGLAIFFLGVAIAFSDIIQPGGWPALGGLLAIAGLLEGLVMPRIAKRAWDREDAGEGRP' A
#
# COMPACT_ATOMS: atom_id res chain seq x y z
N MET A 1 22.00 -17.78 -3.79
CA MET A 1 21.29 -17.29 -4.98
C MET A 1 19.77 -17.33 -4.81
N VAL A 2 19.16 -18.42 -4.31
CA VAL A 2 17.70 -18.50 -4.08
C VAL A 2 17.21 -17.53 -2.99
N ASP A 3 17.94 -17.35 -1.88
CA ASP A 3 17.55 -16.39 -0.84
C ASP A 3 17.52 -14.93 -1.32
N GLU A 4 18.48 -14.56 -2.16
CA GLU A 4 18.59 -13.19 -2.66
C GLU A 4 17.42 -12.81 -3.57
N THR A 5 16.95 -13.76 -4.40
CA THR A 5 15.79 -13.52 -5.27
C THR A 5 14.49 -13.44 -4.47
N VAL A 6 14.33 -14.26 -3.43
CA VAL A 6 13.18 -14.19 -2.51
C VAL A 6 13.18 -12.85 -1.76
N TRP A 7 14.33 -12.44 -1.23
CA TRP A 7 14.46 -11.16 -0.52
C TRP A 7 14.16 -9.97 -1.43
N LYS A 8 14.76 -9.92 -2.63
CA LYS A 8 14.50 -8.86 -3.62
C LYS A 8 13.02 -8.78 -3.98
N ARG A 9 12.36 -9.93 -4.17
CA ARG A 9 10.93 -9.99 -4.47
C ARG A 9 10.09 -9.45 -3.31
N ARG A 10 10.32 -9.92 -2.08
CA ARG A 10 9.60 -9.46 -0.87
C ARG A 10 9.80 -7.96 -0.65
N PHE A 11 11.01 -7.44 -0.84
CA PHE A 11 11.29 -6.00 -0.79
C PHE A 11 10.51 -5.21 -1.84
N ALA A 12 10.55 -5.64 -3.11
CA ALA A 12 9.82 -5.00 -4.20
C ALA A 12 8.30 -5.00 -3.93
N THR A 13 7.75 -6.11 -3.44
CA THR A 13 6.35 -6.17 -3.02
C THR A 13 6.04 -5.18 -1.90
N PHE A 14 6.88 -5.07 -0.88
CA PHE A 14 6.70 -4.10 0.22
C PHE A 14 6.71 -2.65 -0.29
N ALA A 15 7.66 -2.33 -1.17
CA ALA A 15 7.78 -1.02 -1.77
C ALA A 15 6.55 -0.69 -2.62
N LEU A 16 6.10 -1.62 -3.47
CA LEU A 16 4.91 -1.45 -4.30
C LEU A 16 3.65 -1.24 -3.47
N LEU A 17 3.45 -2.00 -2.39
CA LEU A 17 2.31 -1.83 -1.48
C LEU A 17 2.31 -0.48 -0.76
N ARG A 18 3.49 0.05 -0.42
CA ARG A 18 3.57 1.41 0.13
C ARG A 18 3.31 2.47 -0.92
N LEU A 19 3.85 2.30 -2.12
CA LEU A 19 3.66 3.24 -3.22
C LEU A 19 2.21 3.25 -3.71
N SER A 20 1.49 2.12 -3.71
CA SER A 20 0.07 2.06 -4.05
C SER A 20 -0.76 2.87 -3.06
N GLY A 21 -0.59 2.64 -1.75
CA GLY A 21 -1.28 3.41 -0.73
C GLY A 21 -0.95 4.90 -0.78
N LEU A 22 0.32 5.26 -1.04
CA LEU A 22 0.74 6.65 -1.20
C LEU A 22 0.12 7.31 -2.44
N ALA A 23 0.06 6.58 -3.56
CA ALA A 23 -0.58 7.07 -4.78
C ALA A 23 -2.08 7.32 -4.58
N ILE A 24 -2.78 6.41 -3.90
CA ILE A 24 -4.20 6.56 -3.56
C ILE A 24 -4.40 7.71 -2.57
N PHE A 25 -3.50 7.87 -1.60
CA PHE A 25 -3.52 9.01 -0.69
C PHE A 25 -3.47 10.33 -1.46
N PHE A 26 -2.46 10.49 -2.33
CA PHE A 26 -2.32 11.70 -3.14
C PHE A 26 -3.46 11.89 -4.14
N LEU A 27 -4.03 10.81 -4.68
CA LEU A 27 -5.22 10.88 -5.51
C LEU A 27 -6.42 11.43 -4.72
N GLY A 28 -6.60 10.99 -3.48
CA GLY A 28 -7.62 11.54 -2.58
C GLY A 28 -7.42 13.03 -2.30
N VAL A 29 -6.18 13.43 -2.01
CA VAL A 29 -5.83 14.86 -1.82
C VAL A 29 -6.12 15.64 -3.11
N ALA A 30 -5.74 15.12 -4.28
CA ALA A 30 -6.03 15.75 -5.55
C ALA A 30 -7.55 15.92 -5.75
N ILE A 31 -8.35 14.88 -5.54
CA ILE A 31 -9.82 14.97 -5.65
C ILE A 31 -10.42 15.98 -4.67
N ALA A 32 -9.85 16.10 -3.47
CA ALA A 32 -10.34 17.04 -2.46
C ALA A 32 -10.11 18.51 -2.84
N PHE A 33 -8.98 18.82 -3.49
CA PHE A 33 -8.52 20.20 -3.72
C PHE A 33 -8.43 20.62 -5.19
N SER A 34 -8.82 19.76 -6.12
CA SER A 34 -8.78 20.06 -7.55
C SER A 34 -10.09 19.72 -8.24
N ASP A 35 -10.29 20.32 -9.42
CA ASP A 35 -11.53 20.20 -10.18
C ASP A 35 -11.62 18.90 -11.00
N ILE A 36 -10.84 17.86 -10.65
CA ILE A 36 -10.75 16.60 -11.40
C ILE A 36 -12.11 15.91 -11.53
N ILE A 37 -12.91 15.90 -10.45
CA ILE A 37 -14.23 15.24 -10.43
C ILE A 37 -15.36 16.26 -10.56
N GLN A 38 -15.27 17.41 -9.89
CA GLN A 38 -16.24 18.49 -10.00
C GLN A 38 -15.57 19.84 -9.77
N PRO A 39 -16.12 20.93 -10.35
CA PRO A 39 -15.65 22.29 -10.06
C PRO A 39 -15.75 22.60 -8.56
N GLY A 40 -14.66 23.09 -7.97
CA GLY A 40 -14.50 23.32 -6.53
C GLY A 40 -13.99 22.11 -5.73
N GLY A 41 -13.73 20.98 -6.39
CA GLY A 41 -13.30 19.74 -5.75
C GLY A 41 -14.39 19.05 -4.92
N TRP A 42 -14.11 17.83 -4.44
CA TRP A 42 -15.02 17.09 -3.57
C TRP A 42 -14.32 16.64 -2.28
N PRO A 43 -14.24 17.53 -1.26
CA PRO A 43 -13.45 17.29 -0.05
C PRO A 43 -13.81 16.01 0.71
N ALA A 44 -15.11 15.68 0.78
CA ALA A 44 -15.57 14.48 1.47
C ALA A 44 -15.09 13.19 0.77
N LEU A 45 -15.25 13.11 -0.55
CA LEU A 45 -14.82 11.96 -1.34
C LEU A 45 -13.30 11.84 -1.35
N GLY A 46 -12.60 12.95 -1.61
CA GLY A 46 -11.15 12.99 -1.61
C GLY A 46 -10.54 12.65 -0.24
N GLY A 47 -11.14 13.14 0.84
CA GLY A 47 -10.74 12.81 2.21
C GLY A 47 -10.93 11.33 2.53
N LEU A 48 -12.05 10.72 2.13
CA LEU A 48 -12.29 9.29 2.31
C LEU A 48 -11.26 8.46 1.54
N LEU A 49 -10.98 8.83 0.29
CA LEU A 49 -9.98 8.14 -0.54
C LEU A 49 -8.57 8.30 0.05
N ALA A 50 -8.25 9.49 0.57
CA ALA A 50 -6.96 9.75 1.19
C ALA A 50 -6.75 8.87 2.43
N ILE A 51 -7.76 8.78 3.30
CA ILE A 51 -7.72 7.90 4.48
C ILE A 51 -7.60 6.44 4.06
N ALA A 52 -8.35 6.00 3.05
CA ALA A 52 -8.27 4.64 2.55
C ALA A 52 -6.86 4.30 2.02
N GLY A 53 -6.25 5.19 1.24
CA GLY A 53 -4.88 5.01 0.74
C GLY A 53 -3.83 4.97 1.86
N LEU A 54 -3.99 5.83 2.88
CA LEU A 54 -3.12 5.81 4.06
C LEU A 54 -3.25 4.48 4.83
N LEU A 55 -4.48 4.00 5.03
CA LEU A 55 -4.74 2.73 5.70
C LEU A 55 -4.17 1.56 4.89
N GLU A 56 -4.39 1.52 3.58
CA GLU A 56 -3.82 0.51 2.69
C GLU A 56 -2.29 0.47 2.80
N GLY A 57 -1.63 1.63 2.65
CA GLY A 57 -0.17 1.73 2.72
C GLY A 57 0.44 1.30 4.05
N LEU A 58 -0.35 1.25 5.12
CA LEU A 58 0.07 0.83 6.47
C LEU A 58 -0.34 -0.61 6.82
N VAL A 59 -1.49 -1.07 6.33
CA VAL A 59 -2.08 -2.38 6.68
C VAL A 59 -1.56 -3.46 5.73
N MET A 60 -1.55 -3.21 4.42
CA MET A 60 -1.17 -4.21 3.42
C MET A 60 0.26 -4.74 3.62
N PRO A 61 1.27 -3.91 3.91
CA PRO A 61 2.62 -4.43 4.17
C PRO A 61 2.71 -5.29 5.44
N ARG A 62 1.90 -5.00 6.47
CA ARG A 62 1.82 -5.83 7.68
C ARG A 62 1.20 -7.19 7.40
N ILE A 63 0.17 -7.23 6.56
CA ILE A 63 -0.45 -8.50 6.13
C ILE A 63 0.56 -9.32 5.32
N ALA A 64 1.25 -8.70 4.36
CA ALA A 64 2.28 -9.36 3.55
C ALA A 64 3.39 -9.96 4.42
N LYS A 65 3.88 -9.20 5.41
CA LYS A 65 4.87 -9.72 6.38
C LYS A 65 4.35 -10.95 7.13
N ARG A 66 3.13 -10.87 7.69
CA ARG A 66 2.52 -12.00 8.43
C ARG A 66 2.30 -13.23 7.56
N ALA A 67 2.02 -13.06 6.27
CA ALA A 67 1.89 -14.17 5.34
C ALA A 67 3.24 -14.88 5.14
N TRP A 68 4.32 -14.12 4.96
CA TRP A 68 5.67 -14.67 4.83
C TRP A 68 6.16 -15.35 6.11
N ASP A 69 5.90 -14.76 7.28
CA ASP A 69 6.26 -15.37 8.58
C ASP A 69 5.59 -16.75 8.75
N ARG A 70 4.38 -16.95 8.19
CA ARG A 70 3.67 -18.24 8.20
C ARG A 70 4.23 -19.24 7.20
N GLU A 71 4.62 -18.79 6.00
CA GLU A 71 5.30 -19.62 5.01
C GLU A 71 6.62 -20.14 5.58
N ASP A 72 7.42 -19.25 6.17
CA ASP A 72 8.74 -19.59 6.72
C ASP A 72 8.60 -20.59 7.91
N ALA A 73 7.58 -20.41 8.77
CA ALA A 73 7.27 -21.32 9.88
C ALA A 73 6.73 -22.69 9.43
N GLY A 74 5.94 -22.74 8.35
CA GLY A 74 5.40 -23.99 7.80
C GLY A 74 6.45 -24.82 7.05
N GLU A 75 7.48 -24.15 6.53
CA GLU A 75 8.53 -24.79 5.73
C GLU A 75 9.77 -25.18 6.55
N GLY A 76 9.76 -24.95 7.87
CA GLY A 76 10.82 -25.38 8.80
C GLY A 76 12.16 -24.67 8.58
N ARG A 77 12.19 -23.51 7.92
CA ARG A 77 13.39 -22.67 7.83
C ARG A 77 13.44 -21.73 9.04
N PRO A 78 14.59 -21.69 9.77
CA PRO A 78 14.76 -20.87 10.97
C PRO A 78 14.73 -19.36 10.68
#